data_AF-A0A539DSK7-F1
#
_entry.id   AF-A0A539DSK7-F1
#
_cell.length_a   1.000
_cell.length_b   1.000
_cell.length_c   1.000
_cell.angle_alpha   90.00
_cell.angle_beta   90.00
_cell.angle_gamma   90.00
#
_symmetry.space_group_name_H-M   'P 1'
#
loop_
_entity.id
_entity.type
_entity.pdbx_description
1 polymer ?
#
loop_
_entity_poly.entity_id
_entity_poly.type
_entity_poly.pdbx_seq_one_letter_code
_entity_poly.pdbx_strand_id
1 'polypeptide(L)'
;SDNVLDVGWVNRNETQNQQRVASKAPNAWGLYDMSGSIWQWVEDVYHDSYIGAPTDGRAWIGLGVDDDEVLQEKIDAINQAVIKGEMKKIEAALMIERMRFDAGAKERGTTQLKSENSAARVLRGGSWRFTENFARATYRLAGEPGNWYYGNGFRIAASMP
;
A
#
# COMPACT_ATOMS: atom_id res chain seq x y z
N SER A 1 -20.88 4.63 6.29
CA SER A 1 -21.60 5.88 6.56
C SER A 1 -20.96 6.95 5.72
N ASP A 2 -21.75 7.87 5.18
CA ASP A 2 -21.23 9.06 4.49
C ASP A 2 -20.76 10.13 5.48
N ASN A 3 -20.96 9.88 6.78
CA ASN A 3 -20.52 10.72 7.86
C ASN A 3 -19.51 9.94 8.75
N VAL A 4 -18.24 10.37 8.73
CA VAL A 4 -17.17 9.73 9.49
C VAL A 4 -17.41 9.75 10.99
N LEU A 5 -18.22 10.68 11.48
CA LEU A 5 -18.45 10.95 12.89
C LEU A 5 -19.30 9.87 13.56
N ASP A 6 -20.02 9.09 12.76
CA ASP A 6 -20.83 7.96 13.21
C ASP A 6 -19.96 6.71 13.43
N VAL A 7 -18.84 6.62 12.70
CA VAL A 7 -18.01 5.41 12.58
C VAL A 7 -16.58 5.60 13.09
N GLY A 8 -16.22 6.81 13.52
CA GLY A 8 -14.84 7.22 13.66
C GLY A 8 -14.58 8.31 14.68
N TRP A 9 -13.37 8.28 15.23
CA TRP A 9 -12.81 9.33 16.10
C TRP A 9 -11.74 10.10 15.33
N VAL A 10 -12.00 11.37 15.06
CA VAL A 10 -11.15 12.28 14.28
C VAL A 10 -11.02 13.60 15.03
N ASN A 11 -9.97 14.37 14.74
CA ASN A 11 -9.80 15.68 15.35
C ASN A 11 -10.86 16.66 14.86
N ARG A 12 -11.56 17.30 15.81
CA ARG A 12 -12.64 18.26 15.54
C ARG A 12 -12.53 19.55 16.36
N ASN A 13 -11.35 19.85 16.93
CA ASN A 13 -10.94 21.11 17.61
C ASN A 13 -9.81 20.85 18.64
N GLU A 14 -8.83 20.02 18.30
CA GLU A 14 -7.61 19.70 19.09
C GLU A 14 -7.83 19.08 20.49
N THR A 15 -9.06 18.69 20.81
CA THR A 15 -9.45 18.20 22.15
C THR A 15 -9.62 16.68 22.25
N GLN A 16 -9.51 15.97 21.13
CA GLN A 16 -9.73 14.52 21.14
C GLN A 16 -8.48 13.78 21.61
N ASN A 17 -8.69 12.76 22.42
CA ASN A 17 -7.70 11.77 22.85
C ASN A 17 -8.14 10.38 22.38
N GLN A 18 -7.25 9.40 22.52
CA GLN A 18 -7.57 7.99 22.27
C GLN A 18 -8.83 7.57 23.05
N GLN A 19 -9.73 6.87 22.37
CA GLN A 19 -10.99 6.40 22.92
C GLN A 19 -10.98 4.88 23.08
N ARG A 20 -11.96 4.34 23.81
CA ARG A 20 -12.19 2.89 23.85
C ARG A 20 -12.54 2.39 22.44
N VAL A 21 -11.96 1.25 22.07
CA VAL A 21 -12.26 0.54 20.82
C VAL A 21 -13.74 0.21 20.74
N ALA A 22 -14.28 0.15 19.52
CA ALA A 22 -15.67 -0.22 19.24
C ALA A 22 -16.72 0.65 19.96
N SER A 23 -16.41 1.94 20.22
CA SER A 23 -17.35 2.92 20.78
C SER A 23 -18.16 3.68 19.73
N LYS A 24 -17.91 3.40 18.45
CA LYS A 24 -18.62 3.94 17.28
C LYS A 24 -19.25 2.80 16.48
N ALA A 25 -20.11 3.14 15.51
CA ALA A 25 -20.76 2.13 14.68
C ALA A 25 -19.73 1.37 13.82
N PRO A 26 -19.89 0.04 13.63
CA PRO A 26 -19.06 -0.71 12.71
C PRO A 26 -19.41 -0.41 11.25
N ASN A 27 -18.54 -0.83 10.33
CA ASN A 27 -18.89 -0.91 8.91
C ASN A 27 -19.77 -2.16 8.62
N ALA A 28 -20.17 -2.34 7.36
CA ALA A 28 -21.04 -3.45 6.92
C ALA A 28 -20.44 -4.85 7.13
N TRP A 29 -19.13 -4.96 7.39
CA TRP A 29 -18.44 -6.22 7.70
C TRP A 29 -18.23 -6.43 9.20
N GLY A 30 -18.81 -5.59 10.06
CA GLY A 30 -18.64 -5.69 11.51
C GLY A 30 -17.28 -5.18 12.00
N LEU A 31 -16.51 -4.47 11.17
CA LEU A 31 -15.23 -3.90 11.57
C LEU A 31 -15.41 -2.51 12.17
N TYR A 32 -14.85 -2.31 13.36
CA TYR A 32 -14.85 -1.04 14.09
C TYR A 32 -13.57 -0.25 13.86
N ASP A 33 -13.61 1.07 14.04
CA ASP A 33 -12.44 1.95 14.06
C ASP A 33 -11.60 1.89 12.76
N MET A 34 -12.26 1.74 11.61
CA MET A 34 -11.61 1.73 10.28
C MET A 34 -11.42 3.15 9.70
N SER A 35 -12.12 4.15 10.26
CA SER A 35 -12.10 5.55 9.80
C SER A 35 -11.90 6.51 10.97
N GLY A 36 -10.74 6.42 11.62
CA GLY A 36 -10.33 7.25 12.75
C GLY A 36 -9.72 6.38 13.84
N SER A 37 -9.78 6.87 15.09
CA SER A 37 -9.06 6.29 16.22
C SER A 37 -7.55 6.38 16.00
N ILE A 38 -6.91 5.41 15.37
CA ILE A 38 -5.46 5.42 15.13
C ILE A 38 -5.15 5.04 13.69
N TRP A 39 -4.06 5.60 13.17
CA TRP A 39 -3.44 5.14 11.94
C TRP A 39 -3.01 3.70 12.12
N GLN A 40 -3.23 2.87 11.11
CA GLN A 40 -2.90 1.46 11.13
C GLN A 40 -1.82 1.20 10.10
N TRP A 41 -0.65 0.74 10.57
CA TRP A 41 0.40 0.24 9.71
C TRP A 41 -0.09 -0.94 8.89
N VAL A 42 0.28 -0.96 7.61
CA VAL A 42 0.14 -2.12 6.73
C VAL A 42 1.52 -2.53 6.20
N GLU A 43 1.61 -3.75 5.69
CA GLU A 43 2.85 -4.34 5.20
C GLU A 43 3.39 -3.65 3.94
N ASP A 44 2.51 -3.06 3.14
CA ASP A 44 2.84 -2.39 1.88
C ASP A 44 3.90 -1.30 2.07
N VAL A 45 4.88 -1.30 1.15
CA VAL A 45 5.68 -0.13 0.84
C VAL A 45 4.79 0.96 0.23
N TYR A 46 5.10 2.21 0.52
CA TYR A 46 4.40 3.34 -0.07
C TYR A 46 4.90 3.60 -1.49
N HIS A 47 3.94 3.79 -2.40
CA HIS A 47 4.14 4.19 -3.80
C HIS A 47 3.22 5.36 -4.12
N ASP A 48 3.67 6.31 -4.95
CA ASP A 48 2.88 7.50 -5.27
C ASP A 48 1.64 7.22 -6.13
N SER A 49 1.60 6.07 -6.81
CA SER A 49 0.48 5.63 -7.62
C SER A 49 0.16 4.15 -7.40
N TYR A 50 -0.90 3.68 -8.04
CA TYR A 50 -1.29 2.26 -8.07
C TYR A 50 -0.83 1.56 -9.36
N ILE A 51 -0.02 2.20 -10.20
CA ILE A 51 0.46 1.61 -11.45
C ILE A 51 1.40 0.46 -11.11
N GLY A 52 1.01 -0.77 -11.46
CA GLY A 52 1.78 -1.98 -11.13
C GLY A 52 1.49 -2.58 -9.75
N ALA A 53 0.48 -2.08 -9.03
CA ALA A 53 0.06 -2.67 -7.76
C ALA A 53 -0.42 -4.12 -7.95
N PRO A 54 -0.12 -5.03 -7.00
CA PRO A 54 -0.69 -6.37 -7.01
C PRO A 54 -2.22 -6.34 -6.97
N THR A 55 -2.86 -7.28 -7.68
CA THR A 55 -4.34 -7.40 -7.77
C THR A 55 -4.88 -8.65 -7.07
N ASP A 56 -4.02 -9.40 -6.39
CA ASP A 56 -4.32 -10.66 -5.70
C ASP A 56 -4.39 -10.51 -4.17
N GLY A 57 -4.19 -9.30 -3.65
CA GLY A 57 -4.24 -8.99 -2.23
C GLY A 57 -2.93 -9.23 -1.46
N ARG A 58 -1.85 -9.63 -2.14
CA ARG A 58 -0.52 -9.65 -1.51
C ARG A 58 -0.03 -8.23 -1.23
N ALA A 59 0.81 -8.06 -0.22
CA ALA A 59 1.43 -6.78 0.09
C ALA A 59 2.36 -6.33 -1.05
N TRP A 60 2.38 -5.02 -1.34
CA TRP A 60 3.31 -4.46 -2.30
C TRP A 60 4.65 -4.13 -1.63
N ILE A 61 5.61 -5.07 -1.69
CA ILE A 61 6.88 -4.98 -0.94
C ILE A 61 8.06 -4.37 -1.71
N GLY A 62 8.08 -4.47 -3.05
CA GLY A 62 9.17 -3.93 -3.87
C GLY A 62 9.12 -2.41 -4.06
N LEU A 63 10.30 -1.76 -4.08
CA LEU A 63 10.47 -0.31 -4.36
C LEU A 63 10.36 0.07 -5.85
N GLY A 64 9.93 -0.88 -6.70
CA GLY A 64 9.76 -0.71 -8.14
C GLY A 64 11.01 -1.07 -8.93
N VAL A 65 11.23 -2.36 -9.16
CA VAL A 65 11.11 -3.10 -10.44
C VAL A 65 10.93 -4.56 -10.01
N ASP A 66 10.00 -5.29 -10.66
CA ASP A 66 9.75 -6.74 -10.55
C ASP A 66 10.44 -7.46 -9.37
N ASP A 67 9.64 -7.84 -8.36
CA ASP A 67 10.08 -8.76 -7.29
C ASP A 67 10.88 -9.92 -7.92
N ASP A 68 11.98 -10.34 -7.28
CA ASP A 68 12.93 -11.32 -7.83
C ASP A 68 12.25 -12.61 -8.35
N GLU A 69 11.08 -12.96 -7.78
CA GLU A 69 10.22 -14.07 -8.21
C GLU A 69 9.54 -13.80 -9.57
N VAL A 70 9.00 -12.60 -9.79
CA VAL A 70 8.42 -12.15 -11.06
C VAL A 70 9.49 -12.01 -12.13
N LEU A 71 10.68 -11.50 -11.75
CA LEU A 71 11.82 -11.43 -12.66
C LEU A 71 12.26 -12.83 -13.09
N GLN A 72 12.29 -13.79 -12.17
CA GLN A 72 12.64 -15.18 -12.46
C GLN A 72 11.60 -15.85 -13.36
N GLU A 73 10.30 -15.66 -13.11
CA GLU A 73 9.23 -16.15 -13.99
C GLU A 73 9.34 -15.55 -15.41
N LYS A 74 9.65 -14.26 -15.53
CA LYS A 74 9.89 -13.60 -16.82
C LYS A 74 11.12 -14.18 -17.52
N ILE A 75 12.22 -14.41 -16.80
CA ILE A 75 13.43 -15.04 -17.33
C ILE A 75 13.13 -16.46 -17.83
N ASP A 76 12.39 -17.25 -17.06
CA ASP A 76 12.02 -18.62 -17.44
C ASP A 76 11.10 -18.64 -18.66
N ALA A 77 10.12 -17.73 -18.73
CA ALA A 77 9.26 -17.57 -19.90
C ALA A 77 10.05 -17.18 -21.15
N ILE A 78 11.02 -16.27 -21.02
CA ILE A 78 11.92 -15.87 -22.11
C ILE A 78 12.77 -17.07 -22.56
N ASN A 79 13.40 -17.79 -21.61
CA ASN A 79 14.22 -18.96 -21.92
C ASN A 79 13.40 -20.05 -22.64
N GLN A 80 12.17 -20.31 -22.20
CA GLN A 80 11.26 -21.26 -22.86
C GLN A 80 10.87 -20.80 -24.27
N ALA A 81 10.59 -19.51 -24.46
CA ALA A 81 10.26 -18.96 -25.77
C ALA A 81 11.45 -19.03 -26.74
N VAL A 82 12.68 -18.83 -26.24
CA VAL A 82 13.92 -19.01 -27.03
C VAL A 82 14.07 -20.46 -27.47
N ILE A 83 13.92 -21.42 -26.54
CA ILE A 83 13.99 -22.86 -26.84
C ILE A 83 12.95 -23.28 -27.88
N LYS A 84 11.74 -22.71 -27.81
CA LYS A 84 10.63 -23.00 -28.74
C LYS A 84 10.69 -22.20 -30.06
N GLY A 85 11.66 -21.30 -30.22
CA GLY A 85 11.80 -20.47 -31.43
C GLY A 85 10.73 -19.37 -31.58
N GLU A 86 10.06 -18.97 -30.50
CA GLU A 86 8.95 -18.01 -30.49
C GLU A 86 9.43 -16.53 -30.41
N MET A 87 10.47 -16.16 -31.19
CA MET A 87 11.12 -14.85 -31.16
C MET A 87 10.17 -13.64 -31.24
N LYS A 88 9.09 -13.74 -32.02
CA LYS A 88 8.09 -12.65 -32.16
C LYS A 88 7.31 -12.37 -30.86
N LYS A 89 7.12 -13.38 -29.99
CA LYS A 89 6.49 -13.16 -28.68
C LYS A 89 7.44 -12.46 -27.72
N ILE A 90 8.74 -12.73 -27.83
CA ILE A 90 9.79 -12.08 -27.04
C ILE A 90 9.88 -10.59 -27.41
N GLU A 91 9.87 -10.25 -28.70
CA GLU A 91 9.90 -8.86 -29.16
C GLU A 91 8.67 -8.06 -28.67
N ALA A 92 7.48 -8.66 -28.71
CA ALA A 92 6.26 -8.02 -28.21
C ALA A 92 6.30 -7.83 -26.68
N ALA A 93 6.77 -8.84 -25.93
CA ALA A 93 6.90 -8.75 -24.47
C ALA A 93 7.94 -7.69 -24.06
N LEU A 94 9.11 -7.67 -24.71
CA LEU A 94 10.15 -6.65 -24.50
C LEU A 94 9.64 -5.24 -24.82
N MET A 95 8.82 -5.09 -25.86
CA MET A 95 8.23 -3.80 -26.23
C MET A 95 7.22 -3.31 -25.18
N ILE A 96 6.41 -4.20 -24.61
CA ILE A 96 5.48 -3.88 -23.52
C ILE A 96 6.25 -3.51 -22.24
N GLU A 97 7.29 -4.25 -21.88
CA GLU A 97 8.12 -3.95 -20.70
C GLU A 97 8.89 -2.63 -20.86
N ARG A 98 9.38 -2.35 -22.07
CA ARG A 98 9.99 -1.05 -22.42
C ARG A 98 8.99 0.09 -22.22
N MET A 99 7.74 -0.07 -22.67
CA MET A 99 6.69 0.92 -22.47
C MET A 99 6.35 1.12 -20.98
N ARG A 100 6.32 0.05 -20.19
CA ARG A 100 6.11 0.11 -18.72
C ARG A 100 7.26 0.83 -18.01
N PHE A 101 8.50 0.52 -18.40
CA PHE A 101 9.70 1.15 -17.85
C PHE A 101 9.76 2.64 -18.17
N ASP A 102 9.47 3.05 -19.41
CA ASP A 102 9.48 4.44 -19.82
C ASP A 102 8.35 5.25 -19.15
N ALA A 103 7.20 4.62 -18.89
CA ALA A 103 6.13 5.20 -18.07
C ALA A 103 6.57 5.40 -16.61
N GLY A 104 7.25 4.43 -16.00
CA GLY A 104 7.77 4.54 -14.64
C GLY A 104 9.05 5.39 -14.51
N ALA A 105 9.81 5.61 -15.59
CA ALA A 105 11.03 6.43 -15.59
C ALA A 105 10.74 7.93 -15.48
N LYS A 106 9.58 8.40 -15.99
CA LYS A 106 9.18 9.81 -15.89
C LYS A 106 8.87 10.27 -14.45
N GLU A 107 8.55 9.34 -13.56
CA GLU A 107 8.25 9.62 -12.15
C GLU A 107 9.50 9.51 -11.24
N ARG A 108 10.59 8.91 -11.74
CA ARG A 108 11.84 8.66 -11.00
C ARG A 108 12.80 9.86 -11.05
N GLY A 109 12.45 10.93 -10.34
CA GLY A 109 13.46 11.88 -9.86
C GLY A 109 14.50 11.12 -9.02
N THR A 110 15.78 11.33 -9.30
CA THR A 110 16.96 10.66 -8.72
C THR A 110 16.84 10.37 -7.22
N THR A 111 16.31 9.22 -6.84
CA THR A 111 16.22 8.80 -5.45
C THR A 111 16.91 7.45 -5.34
N GLN A 112 18.04 7.46 -4.64
CA GLN A 112 18.81 6.29 -4.26
C GLN A 112 17.85 5.18 -3.75
N LEU A 113 17.94 3.99 -4.32
CA LEU A 113 17.18 2.81 -3.88
C LEU A 113 17.44 2.64 -2.37
N LYS A 114 16.47 3.03 -1.54
CA LYS A 114 16.51 2.73 -0.11
C LYS A 114 16.43 1.21 0.03
N SER A 115 17.04 0.63 1.05
CA SER A 115 16.78 -0.77 1.35
C SER A 115 15.29 -0.96 1.68
N GLU A 116 14.73 -2.14 1.43
CA GLU A 116 13.32 -2.44 1.75
C GLU A 116 12.97 -2.12 3.21
N ASN A 117 13.92 -2.30 4.12
CA ASN A 117 13.79 -2.00 5.55
C ASN A 117 13.81 -0.50 5.88
N SER A 118 14.24 0.36 4.95
CA SER A 118 14.24 1.82 5.08
C SER A 118 13.16 2.50 4.23
N ALA A 119 12.41 1.73 3.44
CA ALA A 119 11.32 2.26 2.65
C ALA A 119 10.13 2.66 3.53
N ALA A 120 9.51 3.79 3.21
CA ALA A 120 8.28 4.21 3.87
C ALA A 120 7.20 3.14 3.67
N ARG A 121 6.47 2.83 4.74
CA ARG A 121 5.32 1.93 4.74
C ARG A 121 4.03 2.72 4.74
N VAL A 122 2.96 2.09 4.28
CA VAL A 122 1.65 2.72 4.24
C VAL A 122 1.00 2.68 5.62
N LEU A 123 0.38 3.77 6.03
CA LEU A 123 -0.62 3.81 7.09
C LEU A 123 -2.00 4.15 6.53
N ARG A 124 -3.03 3.56 7.14
CA ARG A 124 -4.44 3.72 6.74
C ARG A 124 -5.33 4.14 7.90
N GLY A 125 -6.51 4.65 7.56
CA GLY A 125 -7.63 4.81 8.49
C GLY A 125 -7.70 6.14 9.24
N GLY A 126 -6.69 7.00 9.20
CA GLY A 126 -6.71 8.26 9.94
C GLY A 126 -6.50 8.07 11.45
N SER A 127 -6.49 9.15 12.22
CA SER A 127 -6.45 9.06 13.68
C SER A 127 -7.18 10.21 14.36
N TRP A 128 -7.36 10.10 15.68
CA TRP A 128 -7.98 11.11 16.54
C TRP A 128 -7.27 12.47 16.51
N ARG A 129 -6.07 12.56 15.93
CA ARG A 129 -5.30 13.81 15.74
C ARG A 129 -5.53 14.51 14.40
N PHE A 130 -6.08 13.82 13.41
CA PHE A 130 -6.28 14.36 12.08
C PHE A 130 -7.77 14.55 11.78
N THR A 131 -8.08 15.48 10.90
CA THR A 131 -9.47 15.75 10.49
C THR A 131 -10.02 14.64 9.62
N GLU A 132 -11.33 14.68 9.38
CA GLU A 132 -12.10 13.72 8.59
C GLU A 132 -11.52 13.35 7.21
N ASN A 133 -10.83 14.28 6.54
CA ASN A 133 -10.22 14.05 5.22
C ASN A 133 -9.18 12.91 5.23
N PHE A 134 -8.52 12.69 6.36
CA PHE A 134 -7.50 11.65 6.55
C PHE A 134 -8.08 10.29 6.90
N ALA A 135 -9.35 10.24 7.32
CA ALA A 135 -10.06 9.02 7.69
C ALA A 135 -10.83 8.38 6.51
N ARG A 136 -10.73 8.95 5.31
CA ARG A 136 -11.29 8.37 4.08
C ARG A 136 -10.63 7.01 3.80
N ALA A 137 -11.42 6.03 3.38
CA ALA A 137 -10.95 4.67 3.13
C ALA A 137 -9.81 4.58 2.08
N THR A 138 -9.79 5.52 1.13
CA THR A 138 -8.77 5.60 0.07
C THR A 138 -7.52 6.39 0.48
N TYR A 139 -7.52 7.05 1.64
CA TYR A 139 -6.37 7.84 2.07
C TYR A 139 -5.19 6.93 2.42
N ARG A 140 -4.00 7.29 1.91
CA ARG A 140 -2.73 6.63 2.20
C ARG A 140 -1.79 7.64 2.82
N LEU A 141 -1.20 7.30 3.96
CA LEU A 141 -0.12 8.07 4.56
C LEU A 141 1.18 7.27 4.43
N ALA A 142 2.27 7.93 4.04
CA ALA A 142 3.60 7.34 4.10
C ALA A 142 4.20 7.53 5.49
N GLY A 143 4.79 6.49 6.07
CA GLY A 143 5.52 6.58 7.33
C GLY A 143 6.79 5.74 7.32
N GLU A 144 7.84 6.24 7.96
CA GLU A 144 9.08 5.49 8.09
C GLU A 144 8.94 4.37 9.14
N PRO A 145 9.42 3.13 8.89
CA PRO A 145 9.24 1.99 9.79
C PRO A 145 9.74 2.17 11.24
N GLY A 146 10.63 3.13 11.48
CA GLY A 146 11.11 3.48 12.83
C GLY A 146 10.29 4.56 13.54
N ASN A 147 9.32 5.18 12.86
CA ASN A 147 8.54 6.27 13.43
C ASN A 147 7.39 5.74 14.27
N TRP A 148 7.50 5.92 15.59
CA TRP A 148 6.44 5.62 16.53
C TRP A 148 5.77 6.93 16.94
N TYR A 149 4.50 7.07 16.56
CA TYR A 149 3.68 8.21 16.94
C TYR A 149 2.48 7.70 17.73
N TYR A 150 2.05 8.42 18.78
CA TYR A 150 0.93 8.01 19.65
C TYR A 150 -0.40 7.81 18.90
N GLY A 151 -0.52 8.36 17.70
CA GLY A 151 -1.66 8.15 16.81
C GLY A 151 -1.51 6.97 15.86
N ASN A 152 -0.44 6.17 15.95
CA ASN A 152 -0.16 5.02 15.09
C ASN A 152 -0.25 3.72 15.90
N GLY A 153 -0.81 2.69 15.28
CA GLY A 153 -0.82 1.31 15.76
C GLY A 153 -1.04 0.36 14.59
N PHE A 154 -1.69 -0.77 14.84
CA PHE A 154 -1.85 -1.81 13.82
C PHE A 154 -3.08 -2.68 14.11
N ARG A 155 -3.44 -3.49 13.12
CA ARG A 155 -4.35 -4.64 13.26
C ARG A 155 -3.62 -5.88 12.81
N ILE A 156 -4.02 -7.02 13.33
CA ILE A 156 -3.49 -8.32 12.93
C ILE A 156 -4.44 -8.90 11.90
N ALA A 157 -3.89 -9.37 10.78
CA ALA A 157 -4.57 -10.23 9.82
C ALA A 157 -3.96 -11.63 9.92
N ALA A 158 -4.80 -12.66 9.74
CA ALA A 158 -4.37 -14.05 9.74
C ALA A 158 -5.13 -14.80 8.65
N SER A 159 -4.45 -15.71 7.95
CA SER A 159 -5.11 -16.63 7.03
C SER A 159 -5.83 -17.72 7.80
N MET A 160 -6.97 -18.16 7.27
CA MET A 160 -7.61 -19.38 7.75
C MET A 160 -6.67 -20.58 7.47
N PRO A 161 -6.61 -21.58 8.37
CA PRO A 161 -5.84 -22.80 8.15
C PRO A 161 -6.25 -23.58 6.91
#